data_AF-A0A6A9SY07-F1
#
_entry.id   AF-A0A6A9SY07-F1
#
_cell.length_a   1.000
_cell.length_b   1.000
_cell.length_c   1.000
_cell.angle_alpha   90.00
_cell.angle_beta   90.00
_cell.angle_gamma   90.00
#
_symmetry.space_group_name_H-M   'P 1'
#
loop_
_entity.id
_entity.type
_entity.pdbx_description
1 polymer ?
#
loop_
_entity_poly.entity_id
_entity_poly.type
_entity_poly.pdbx_seq_one_letter_code
_entity_poly.pdbx_strand_id
1 'polypeptide(L)'
;MVSVSGPLQFGIPGGPELTIILFFSLLLFVVPIVAAVQIYRDASANDVDNPTAWSLGMLLVGLVGNIVGIVAVWILYTVVEIRE
;
A
#
# COMPACT_ATOMS: atom_id res chain seq x y z
N MET A 1 -17.56 -28.68 28.01
CA MET A 1 -16.25 -27.99 28.05
C MET A 1 -16.05 -27.32 26.71
N VAL A 2 -16.12 -25.99 26.65
CA VAL A 2 -15.93 -25.25 25.40
C VAL A 2 -14.42 -25.12 25.19
N SER A 3 -13.87 -25.94 24.30
CA SER A 3 -12.50 -25.74 23.81
C SER A 3 -12.55 -24.60 22.81
N VAL A 4 -12.10 -23.41 23.22
CA VAL A 4 -11.83 -22.30 22.31
C VAL A 4 -10.51 -22.63 21.61
N SER A 5 -10.58 -23.51 20.62
CA SER A 5 -9.49 -23.78 19.71
C SER A 5 -9.46 -22.62 18.72
N GLY A 6 -8.58 -21.64 18.93
CA GLY A 6 -8.33 -20.58 17.93
C GLY A 6 -7.94 -21.25 16.60
N PRO A 7 -8.60 -20.94 15.48
CA PRO A 7 -8.63 -21.81 14.29
C PRO A 7 -7.37 -21.78 13.42
N LEU A 8 -6.25 -21.25 13.89
CA LEU A 8 -5.10 -20.90 13.04
C LEU A 8 -3.99 -21.95 12.96
N GLN A 9 -4.07 -23.03 13.74
CA GLN A 9 -2.96 -23.98 13.80
C GLN A 9 -3.49 -25.38 14.10
N PHE A 10 -3.54 -26.26 13.11
CA PHE A 10 -3.11 -27.65 13.27
C PHE A 10 -3.09 -28.35 11.90
N GLY A 11 -1.89 -28.62 11.36
CA GLY A 11 -1.78 -29.50 10.20
C GLY A 11 -0.46 -29.45 9.45
N ILE A 12 -0.24 -28.42 8.64
CA ILE A 12 0.90 -28.33 7.72
C ILE A 12 1.27 -26.84 7.53
N PRO A 13 2.49 -26.40 7.88
CA PRO A 13 2.98 -25.07 7.49
C PRO A 13 3.05 -25.03 5.95
N GLY A 14 2.12 -24.34 5.31
CA GLY A 14 1.87 -24.54 3.87
C GLY A 14 0.45 -24.24 3.42
N GLY A 15 -0.51 -24.42 4.33
CA GLY A 15 -1.94 -24.38 4.04
C GLY A 15 -2.53 -22.99 3.82
N PRO A 16 -3.87 -22.87 3.96
CA PRO A 16 -4.60 -21.61 3.76
C PRO A 16 -4.02 -20.41 4.53
N GLU A 17 -3.39 -20.65 5.68
CA GLU A 17 -2.77 -19.62 6.51
C GLU A 17 -1.60 -18.93 5.80
N LEU A 18 -0.73 -19.68 5.10
CA LEU A 18 0.35 -19.07 4.31
C LEU A 18 -0.22 -18.32 3.11
N THR A 19 -1.27 -18.83 2.47
CA THR A 19 -1.93 -18.12 1.37
C THR A 19 -2.50 -16.79 1.84
N ILE A 20 -3.16 -16.76 3.00
CA ILE A 20 -3.72 -15.56 3.62
C ILE A 20 -2.59 -14.58 3.95
N ILE A 21 -1.54 -15.03 4.64
CA ILE A 21 -0.40 -14.17 5.01
C ILE A 21 0.26 -13.60 3.75
N LEU A 22 0.50 -14.42 2.74
CA LEU A 22 1.13 -14.00 1.50
C LEU A 22 0.25 -13.01 0.75
N PHE A 23 -1.06 -13.26 0.67
CA PHE A 23 -2.02 -12.37 0.03
C PHE A 23 -2.08 -10.99 0.71
N PHE A 24 -2.19 -10.96 2.04
CA PHE A 24 -2.19 -9.69 2.79
C PHE A 24 -0.84 -9.00 2.72
N SER A 25 0.27 -9.73 2.74
CA SER A 25 1.60 -9.15 2.54
C SER A 25 1.71 -8.52 1.15
N LEU A 26 1.23 -9.21 0.11
CA LEU A 26 1.24 -8.69 -1.25
C LEU A 26 0.38 -7.43 -1.35
N LEU A 27 -0.80 -7.41 -0.76
CA LEU A 27 -1.63 -6.21 -0.72
C LEU A 27 -0.96 -5.05 0.02
N LEU A 28 -0.40 -5.31 1.21
CA LEU A 28 0.19 -4.26 2.04
C LEU A 28 1.50 -3.70 1.50
N PHE A 29 2.28 -4.49 0.75
CA PHE A 29 3.57 -4.04 0.21
C PHE A 29 3.49 -3.68 -1.28
N VAL A 30 2.85 -4.50 -2.10
CA VAL A 30 2.85 -4.30 -3.57
C VAL A 30 1.96 -3.13 -3.96
N VAL A 31 0.77 -2.99 -3.36
CA VAL A 31 -0.14 -1.88 -3.70
C VAL A 31 0.50 -0.51 -3.49
N PRO A 32 1.09 -0.19 -2.31
CA PRO A 32 1.69 1.12 -2.12
C PRO A 32 2.96 1.33 -2.95
N ILE A 33 3.74 0.29 -3.21
CA ILE A 33 4.89 0.38 -4.13
C ILE A 33 4.42 0.73 -5.55
N VAL A 34 3.42 0.02 -6.07
CA VAL A 34 2.88 0.27 -7.41
C VAL A 34 2.31 1.68 -7.51
N ALA A 35 1.55 2.11 -6.50
CA ALA A 35 0.98 3.46 -6.47
C ALA A 35 2.08 4.55 -6.44
N ALA A 36 3.13 4.37 -5.63
CA ALA A 36 4.27 5.28 -5.59
C ALA A 36 5.01 5.34 -6.94
N VAL A 37 5.19 4.20 -7.61
CA VAL A 37 5.81 4.13 -8.94
C VAL A 37 4.95 4.82 -10.00
N GLN A 38 3.62 4.68 -9.93
CA GLN A 38 2.72 5.39 -10.84
C GLN A 38 2.80 6.90 -10.65
N ILE A 39 2.75 7.40 -9.40
CA ILE A 39 2.90 8.84 -9.12
C ILE A 39 4.25 9.33 -9.62
N TYR A 40 5.34 8.60 -9.40
CA TYR A 40 6.67 8.99 -9.88
C TYR A 40 6.71 9.10 -11.41
N ARG A 41 6.15 8.12 -12.12
CA ARG A 41 6.13 8.12 -13.60
C ARG A 41 5.26 9.23 -14.15
N ASP A 42 4.09 9.46 -13.55
CA ASP A 42 3.17 10.52 -13.95
C ASP A 42 3.79 11.90 -13.70
N ALA A 43 4.34 12.12 -12.50
CA ALA A 43 5.02 13.36 -12.16
C ALA A 43 6.25 13.61 -13.06
N SER A 44 7.05 12.57 -13.34
CA SER A 44 8.19 12.69 -14.25
C SER A 44 7.80 12.93 -15.71
N ALA A 45 6.59 12.55 -16.12
CA ALA A 45 6.08 12.78 -17.47
C ALA A 45 5.47 14.18 -17.64
N ASN A 46 4.98 14.77 -16.55
CA ASN A 46 4.28 16.06 -16.54
C ASN A 46 5.11 17.23 -15.97
N ASP A 47 6.43 17.06 -15.79
CA ASP A 47 7.37 18.07 -15.26
C ASP A 47 6.93 18.72 -13.93
N VAL A 48 6.30 17.90 -13.10
CA VAL A 48 5.74 18.25 -11.80
C VAL A 48 6.84 18.60 -10.80
N ASP A 49 6.61 19.58 -9.93
CA ASP A 49 7.57 19.95 -8.89
C ASP A 49 7.75 18.81 -7.87
N ASN A 50 9.00 18.43 -7.67
CA ASN A 50 9.42 17.47 -6.64
C ASN A 50 8.76 16.07 -6.70
N PRO A 51 8.90 15.34 -7.84
CA PRO A 51 8.25 14.03 -8.06
C PRO A 51 8.66 12.95 -7.04
N THR A 52 9.88 13.07 -6.52
CA THR A 52 10.42 12.17 -5.48
C THR A 52 9.71 12.36 -4.14
N ALA A 53 9.33 13.58 -3.78
CA ALA A 53 8.65 13.82 -2.50
C ALA A 53 7.24 13.21 -2.49
N TRP A 54 6.48 13.39 -3.58
CA TRP A 54 5.13 12.82 -3.72
C TRP A 54 5.12 11.29 -3.75
N SER A 55 6.03 10.69 -4.51
CA SER A 55 6.17 9.23 -4.55
C SER A 55 6.61 8.64 -3.20
N LEU A 56 7.56 9.28 -2.52
CA LEU A 56 8.00 8.85 -1.19
C LEU A 56 6.91 9.01 -0.14
N GLY A 57 6.15 10.10 -0.19
CA GLY A 57 4.99 10.32 0.68
C GLY A 57 3.94 9.21 0.51
N MET A 58 3.62 8.84 -0.73
CA MET A 58 2.69 7.75 -1.04
C MET A 58 3.19 6.40 -0.52
N LEU A 59 4.49 6.13 -0.66
CA LEU A 59 5.11 4.91 -0.19
C LEU A 59 5.11 4.82 1.34
N LEU A 60 5.49 5.89 2.04
CA LEU A 60 5.53 5.94 3.50
C LEU A 60 4.13 5.81 4.11
N VAL A 61 3.16 6.53 3.56
CA VAL A 61 1.78 6.45 4.03
C VAL A 61 1.14 5.11 3.68
N GLY A 62 1.56 4.48 2.59
CA GLY A 62 1.14 3.13 2.24
C GLY A 62 1.72 2.01 3.09
N LEU A 63 2.96 2.15 3.55
CA LEU A 63 3.65 1.17 4.39
C LEU A 63 3.34 1.31 5.88
N VAL A 64 3.24 2.55 6.37
CA VAL A 64 3.10 2.85 7.80
C VAL A 64 1.69 3.34 8.14
N GLY A 65 1.03 3.99 7.18
CA GLY A 65 -0.32 4.50 7.33
C GLY A 65 -1.40 3.46 6.99
N ASN A 66 -2.64 3.91 7.07
CA ASN A 66 -3.80 3.11 6.68
C ASN A 66 -4.27 3.52 5.26
N ILE A 67 -5.22 2.77 4.68
CA ILE A 67 -5.80 3.06 3.35
C ILE A 67 -6.27 4.53 3.25
N VAL A 68 -6.79 5.10 4.34
CA VAL A 68 -7.20 6.51 4.39
C VAL A 68 -6.04 7.46 4.08
N GLY A 69 -4.84 7.18 4.59
CA GLY A 69 -3.67 7.99 4.31
C GLY A 69 -3.25 7.90 2.85
N ILE A 70 -3.29 6.69 2.27
CA ILE A 70 -2.94 6.45 0.86
C ILE A 70 -3.84 7.30 -0.04
N VAL A 71 -5.15 7.26 0.23
CA VAL A 71 -6.15 8.06 -0.50
C VAL A 71 -5.93 9.55 -0.29
N ALA A 72 -5.61 10.00 0.93
CA ALA A 72 -5.36 11.41 1.22
C ALA A 72 -4.16 11.95 0.43
N VAL A 73 -3.02 11.23 0.42
CA VAL A 73 -1.83 11.64 -0.36
C VAL A 73 -2.15 11.67 -1.85
N TRP A 74 -2.88 10.68 -2.36
CA TRP A 74 -3.27 10.63 -3.76
C TRP A 74 -4.16 11.82 -4.15
N ILE A 75 -5.16 12.16 -3.32
CA ILE A 75 -6.00 13.35 -3.53
C ILE A 75 -5.15 14.61 -3.52
N LEU A 76 -4.28 14.78 -2.52
CA LEU A 76 -3.42 15.96 -2.42
C LEU A 76 -2.55 16.12 -3.67
N TYR A 77 -1.93 15.04 -4.15
CA TYR A 77 -1.17 15.06 -5.40
C TYR A 77 -2.04 15.55 -6.59
N THR A 78 -3.22 14.98 -6.78
CA THR A 78 -4.10 15.37 -7.89
C THR A 78 -4.64 16.80 -7.79
N VAL A 79 -4.77 17.35 -6.58
CA VAL A 79 -5.35 18.67 -6.35
C VAL A 79 -4.28 19.75 -6.40
N VAL A 80 -3.13 19.50 -5.78
CA VAL A 80 -2.03 20.47 -5.68
C VAL A 80 -1.27 20.52 -7.00
N GLU A 81 -0.93 19.36 -7.55
CA GLU A 81 0.16 19.27 -8.51
C GLU A 81 -0.33 19.16 -9.95
N ILE A 82 -1.50 18.56 -10.17
CA ILE A 82 -2.11 18.44 -11.51
C ILE A 82 -2.90 19.70 -11.89
N ARG A 83 -3.25 20.57 -10.92
CA ARG A 83 -4.14 21.72 -11.15
C ARG A 83 -3.45 23.07 -11.27
N GLU A 84 -2.14 23.12 -11.06
CA GLU A 84 -1.30 24.29 -11.31
C GLU A 84 -0.69 24.22 -12.71
#